data_AF-X1NX57-F1
#
_entry.id   AF-X1NX57-F1
#
_cell.length_a   1.000
_cell.length_b   1.000
_cell.length_c   1.000
_cell.angle_alpha   90.00
_cell.angle_beta   90.00
_cell.angle_gamma   90.00
#
_symmetry.space_group_name_H-M   'P 1'
#
loop_
_entity.id
_entity.type
_entity.pdbx_description
1 polymer ?
#
loop_
_entity_poly.entity_id
_entity_poly.type
_entity_poly.pdbx_seq_one_letter_code
_entity_poly.pdbx_strand_id
1 'polypeptide(L)'
;LSWTASSPETNVAQYNIYRAITSQGQNFASLLASVSVGTTTYTDSATSDGVTYYYVVRAQSNAGHIETNTNEAIATADATPPPSPSNLAAAPISGDGVQLTWTASSPETDVSQYNIYRATSSGAQDFFSPTYTVSVGITSYTDSSGTPGQAYYYVVRAQDAAGNTDSNTNEAWTTAGFAFSVEQIYTKYQDSLLCNLTSSTDRQNPTAFTKGKIDEIYLKVNLLGPASLNESSSSIALYKLVNSETEEVLGNQQVNQGTGWAELSFHLDSEFDPDLDQHSR
;
A
#
# COMPACT_ATOMS: atom_id res chain seq x y z
N LEU A 1 32.30 -13.96 1.42
CA LEU A 1 33.53 -14.78 1.56
C LEU A 1 33.17 -16.19 1.98
N SER A 2 33.85 -17.19 1.41
CA SER A 2 33.77 -18.60 1.85
C SER A 2 35.18 -19.22 1.85
N TRP A 3 35.51 -20.02 2.86
CA TRP A 3 36.81 -20.68 2.98
C TRP A 3 36.69 -22.14 3.43
N THR A 4 37.77 -22.90 3.29
CA THR A 4 37.84 -24.26 3.86
C THR A 4 38.32 -24.18 5.30
N ALA A 5 37.71 -24.95 6.20
CA ALA A 5 38.10 -24.97 7.60
C ALA A 5 39.53 -25.53 7.79
N SER A 6 40.29 -24.93 8.70
CA SER A 6 41.62 -25.37 9.10
C SER A 6 41.54 -26.65 9.93
N SER A 7 42.40 -27.63 9.64
CA SER A 7 42.42 -28.95 10.29
C SER A 7 43.72 -29.19 11.06
N PRO A 8 43.69 -29.81 12.27
CA PRO A 8 42.48 -30.19 13.00
C PRO A 8 41.80 -28.96 13.65
N GLU A 9 40.48 -28.88 13.53
CA GLU A 9 39.69 -27.77 14.09
C GLU A 9 39.80 -27.67 15.62
N THR A 10 40.15 -28.76 16.30
CA THR A 10 40.37 -28.78 17.76
C THR A 10 41.43 -27.79 18.24
N ASN A 11 42.31 -27.34 17.34
CA ASN A 11 43.36 -26.39 17.66
C ASN A 11 42.99 -24.95 17.29
N VAL A 12 41.82 -24.71 16.69
CA VAL A 12 41.35 -23.41 16.21
C VAL A 12 40.33 -22.85 17.20
N ALA A 13 40.59 -21.64 17.69
CA ALA A 13 39.66 -20.89 18.52
C ALA A 13 38.64 -20.12 17.68
N GLN A 14 39.12 -19.44 16.63
CA GLN A 14 38.30 -18.58 15.76
C GLN A 14 38.98 -18.33 14.42
N TYR A 15 38.23 -17.76 13.47
CA TYR A 15 38.78 -17.18 12.24
C TYR A 15 38.70 -15.66 12.29
N ASN A 16 39.81 -15.00 11.98
CA ASN A 16 39.96 -13.56 11.89
C ASN A 16 39.91 -13.15 10.41
N ILE A 17 38.94 -12.32 10.04
CA ILE A 17 38.77 -11.78 8.69
C ILE A 17 39.42 -10.40 8.66
N TYR A 18 40.34 -10.20 7.73
CA TYR A 18 41.00 -8.93 7.49
C TYR A 18 40.54 -8.34 6.15
N ARG A 19 40.53 -7.02 6.05
CA ARG A 19 40.11 -6.29 4.85
C ARG A 19 41.09 -5.17 4.50
N ALA A 20 41.34 -4.97 3.22
CA ALA A 20 42.09 -3.85 2.66
C ALA A 20 41.46 -3.35 1.35
N ILE A 21 41.78 -2.13 0.92
CA ILE A 21 41.35 -1.54 -0.38
C ILE A 21 42.44 -1.64 -1.47
N THR A 22 43.59 -2.22 -1.12
CA THR A 22 44.69 -2.56 -2.02
C THR A 22 45.20 -3.95 -1.63
N SER A 23 45.80 -4.69 -2.57
CA SER A 23 46.49 -5.94 -2.26
C SER A 23 47.63 -5.65 -1.28
N GLN A 24 47.74 -6.49 -0.25
CA GLN A 24 48.72 -6.36 0.82
C GLN A 24 49.56 -7.64 0.99
N GLY A 25 49.25 -8.72 0.25
CA GLY A 25 49.93 -9.99 0.38
C GLY A 25 49.82 -10.54 1.81
N GLN A 26 50.93 -10.55 2.56
CA GLN A 26 50.92 -10.97 3.97
C GLN A 26 50.55 -9.85 4.95
N ASN A 27 50.56 -8.58 4.53
CA ASN A 27 50.60 -7.41 5.42
C ASN A 27 49.21 -6.90 5.85
N PHE A 28 48.20 -7.75 5.85
CA PHE A 28 46.89 -7.41 6.38
C PHE A 28 46.97 -7.15 7.88
N ALA A 29 46.72 -5.91 8.28
CA ALA A 29 46.73 -5.48 9.69
C ALA A 29 45.33 -5.09 10.19
N SER A 30 44.43 -4.66 9.30
CA SER A 30 43.08 -4.22 9.66
C SER A 30 42.14 -5.41 9.82
N LEU A 31 41.90 -5.80 11.08
CA LEU A 31 40.88 -6.78 11.43
C LEU A 31 39.49 -6.21 11.14
N LEU A 32 38.72 -6.90 10.31
CA LEU A 32 37.33 -6.57 10.02
C LEU A 32 36.38 -7.24 11.01
N ALA A 33 36.54 -8.55 11.21
CA ALA A 33 35.65 -9.35 12.05
C ALA A 33 36.34 -10.64 12.51
N SER A 34 35.76 -11.28 13.54
CA SER A 34 36.12 -12.63 13.95
C SER A 34 34.86 -13.50 14.00
N VAL A 35 34.94 -14.73 13.50
CA VAL A 35 33.85 -15.70 13.57
C VAL A 35 34.31 -16.96 14.31
N SER A 36 33.38 -17.65 14.97
CA SER A 36 33.70 -18.85 15.74
C SER A 36 34.22 -19.99 14.86
N VAL A 37 35.01 -20.88 15.46
CA VAL A 37 35.33 -22.18 14.85
C VAL A 37 34.05 -22.91 14.39
N GLY A 38 34.13 -23.64 13.28
CA GLY A 38 32.98 -24.22 12.57
C GLY A 38 32.28 -23.29 11.57
N THR A 39 32.55 -21.98 11.58
CA THR A 39 32.05 -21.05 10.57
C THR A 39 33.04 -20.96 9.39
N THR A 40 32.53 -21.12 8.18
CA THR A 40 33.34 -21.09 6.93
C THR A 40 32.87 -20.04 5.93
N THR A 41 31.95 -19.17 6.34
CA THR A 41 31.39 -18.10 5.50
C THR A 41 31.30 -16.79 6.27
N TYR A 42 31.50 -15.68 5.58
CA TYR A 42 31.33 -14.33 6.14
C TYR A 42 30.84 -13.37 5.04
N THR A 43 29.83 -12.57 5.37
CA THR A 43 29.32 -11.50 4.50
C THR A 43 29.78 -10.16 5.06
N ASP A 44 30.51 -9.40 4.26
CA ASP A 44 30.87 -8.02 4.59
C ASP A 44 29.77 -7.08 4.11
N SER A 45 29.00 -6.52 5.02
CA SER A 45 27.92 -5.57 4.73
C SER A 45 28.33 -4.11 4.90
N ALA A 46 29.57 -3.83 5.33
CA ALA A 46 30.07 -2.49 5.59
C ALA A 46 31.01 -2.04 4.47
N THR A 47 30.56 -2.20 3.22
CA THR A 47 31.29 -1.86 2.00
C THR A 47 30.79 -0.55 1.41
N SER A 48 31.62 0.08 0.59
CA SER A 48 31.23 1.21 -0.26
C SER A 48 31.12 0.72 -1.69
N ASP A 49 30.04 1.11 -2.35
CA ASP A 49 29.67 0.70 -3.70
C ASP A 49 30.81 0.93 -4.70
N GLY A 50 31.11 -0.09 -5.50
CA GLY A 50 32.12 -0.05 -6.56
C GLY A 50 33.56 -0.11 -6.05
N VAL A 51 33.77 -0.10 -4.73
CA VAL A 51 35.10 -0.27 -4.14
C VAL A 51 35.50 -1.74 -4.19
N THR A 52 36.72 -1.98 -4.66
CA THR A 52 37.34 -3.30 -4.64
C THR A 52 38.03 -3.52 -3.31
N TYR A 53 37.67 -4.61 -2.64
CA TYR A 53 38.23 -5.03 -1.37
C TYR A 53 39.02 -6.32 -1.54
N TYR A 54 40.06 -6.41 -0.74
CA TYR A 54 40.94 -7.57 -0.61
C TYR A 54 40.72 -8.13 0.79
N TYR A 55 40.57 -9.45 0.89
CA TYR A 55 40.29 -10.13 2.13
C TYR A 55 41.25 -11.28 2.35
N VAL A 56 41.63 -11.47 3.62
CA VAL A 56 42.35 -12.66 4.08
C VAL A 56 41.66 -13.18 5.33
N VAL A 57 41.49 -14.49 5.42
CA VAL A 57 40.94 -15.16 6.60
C VAL A 57 42.06 -15.94 7.28
N ARG A 58 42.28 -15.70 8.58
CA ARG A 58 43.32 -16.34 9.37
C ARG A 58 42.73 -17.11 10.55
N ALA A 59 43.03 -18.39 10.65
CA ALA A 59 42.80 -19.16 11.87
C ALA A 59 43.65 -18.61 13.03
N GLN A 60 43.02 -18.49 14.19
CA GLN A 60 43.67 -18.23 15.46
C GLN A 60 43.57 -19.48 16.34
N SER A 61 44.69 -19.91 16.90
CA SER A 61 44.73 -21.07 17.79
C SER A 61 44.20 -20.76 19.19
N ASN A 62 43.88 -21.81 19.96
CA ASN A 62 43.53 -21.70 21.39
C ASN A 62 44.64 -21.05 22.25
N ALA A 63 45.90 -21.10 21.79
CA ALA A 63 47.03 -20.44 22.43
C ALA A 63 47.23 -18.98 21.98
N GLY A 64 46.33 -18.45 21.13
CA GLY A 64 46.35 -17.07 20.65
C GLY A 64 47.21 -16.81 19.41
N HIS A 65 47.95 -17.80 18.90
CA HIS A 65 48.73 -17.64 17.66
C HIS A 65 47.81 -17.51 16.45
N ILE A 66 48.05 -16.49 15.62
CA ILE A 66 47.32 -16.22 14.37
C ILE A 66 48.20 -16.69 13.21
N GLU A 67 47.63 -17.42 12.26
CA GLU A 67 48.36 -17.85 11.06
C GLU A 67 48.74 -16.66 10.16
N THR A 68 49.73 -16.85 9.29
CA THR A 68 50.27 -15.81 8.40
C THR A 68 49.98 -16.09 6.93
N ASN A 69 48.82 -16.67 6.63
CA ASN A 69 48.43 -16.96 5.26
C ASN A 69 48.34 -15.68 4.41
N THR A 70 48.44 -15.90 3.09
CA THR A 70 48.49 -14.85 2.06
C THR A 70 47.47 -15.06 0.96
N ASN A 71 46.52 -15.97 1.19
CA ASN A 71 45.54 -16.31 0.18
C ASN A 71 44.48 -15.21 0.14
N GLU A 72 44.70 -14.23 -0.74
CA GLU A 72 43.83 -13.07 -0.91
C GLU A 72 42.59 -13.45 -1.72
N ALA A 73 41.40 -13.16 -1.17
CA ALA A 73 40.17 -13.10 -1.93
C ALA A 73 39.91 -11.65 -2.37
N ILE A 74 39.43 -11.45 -3.59
CA ILE A 74 39.14 -10.14 -4.15
C ILE A 74 37.64 -10.09 -4.47
N ALA A 75 36.97 -9.03 -4.03
CA ALA A 75 35.58 -8.77 -4.37
C ALA A 75 35.35 -7.27 -4.55
N THR A 76 34.53 -6.90 -5.53
CA THR A 76 34.07 -5.53 -5.73
C THR A 76 32.64 -5.43 -5.22
N ALA A 77 32.37 -4.45 -4.36
CA ALA A 77 31.02 -4.21 -3.88
C ALA A 77 30.13 -3.75 -5.05
N ASP A 78 28.92 -4.27 -5.12
CA ASP A 78 27.98 -3.89 -6.17
C ASP A 78 27.56 -2.42 -6.02
N ALA A 79 27.50 -1.70 -7.12
CA ALA A 79 27.12 -0.29 -7.21
C ALA A 79 26.02 -0.04 -8.23
N THR A 80 25.55 -1.09 -8.90
CA THR A 80 24.66 -0.96 -10.05
C THR A 80 23.24 -1.19 -9.57
N PRO A 81 22.39 -0.18 -9.51
CA PRO A 81 21.00 -0.41 -9.19
C PRO A 81 20.31 -1.20 -10.31
N PRO A 82 19.20 -1.90 -10.00
CA PRO A 82 18.39 -2.53 -11.02
C PRO A 82 17.84 -1.53 -12.03
N PRO A 83 17.39 -1.98 -13.22
CA PRO A 83 16.59 -1.15 -14.11
C PRO A 83 15.33 -0.63 -13.40
N SER A 84 14.90 0.59 -13.69
CA SER A 84 13.68 1.15 -13.11
C SER A 84 12.43 0.38 -13.57
N PRO A 85 11.43 0.18 -12.67
CA PRO A 85 10.11 -0.27 -13.08
C PRO A 85 9.40 0.80 -13.92
N SER A 86 8.43 0.39 -14.75
CA SER A 86 7.76 1.27 -15.71
C SER A 86 6.23 1.18 -15.61
N ASN A 87 5.50 2.01 -16.36
CA ASN A 87 4.03 2.00 -16.44
C ASN A 87 3.33 2.03 -15.07
N LEU A 88 3.88 2.80 -14.11
CA LEU A 88 3.23 3.00 -12.83
C LEU A 88 1.88 3.70 -13.05
N ALA A 89 0.83 3.13 -12.48
CA ALA A 89 -0.52 3.68 -12.46
C ALA A 89 -1.07 3.64 -11.04
N ALA A 90 -1.82 4.68 -10.68
CA ALA A 90 -2.55 4.80 -9.43
C ALA A 90 -4.03 4.98 -9.73
N ALA A 91 -4.89 4.19 -9.08
CA ALA A 91 -6.33 4.26 -9.24
C ALA A 91 -7.01 4.27 -7.86
N PRO A 92 -8.07 5.07 -7.67
CA PRO A 92 -8.85 5.01 -6.44
C PRO A 92 -9.59 3.67 -6.34
N ILE A 93 -9.71 3.14 -5.12
CA ILE A 93 -10.62 2.03 -4.81
C ILE A 93 -11.71 2.49 -3.83
N SER A 94 -12.75 1.69 -3.63
CA SER A 94 -13.81 2.01 -2.66
C SER A 94 -13.24 2.26 -1.26
N GLY A 95 -13.77 3.26 -0.56
CA GLY A 95 -13.29 3.64 0.77
C GLY A 95 -12.18 4.68 0.67
N ASP A 96 -11.09 4.47 1.42
CA ASP A 96 -9.98 5.40 1.60
C ASP A 96 -8.69 4.96 0.88
N GLY A 97 -8.79 3.95 0.01
CA GLY A 97 -7.64 3.29 -0.59
C GLY A 97 -7.25 3.76 -1.99
N VAL A 98 -6.00 3.46 -2.35
CA VAL A 98 -5.43 3.59 -3.70
C VAL A 98 -4.82 2.27 -4.12
N GLN A 99 -5.18 1.78 -5.31
CA GLN A 99 -4.53 0.66 -5.96
C GLN A 99 -3.41 1.15 -6.88
N LEU A 100 -2.20 0.63 -6.66
CA LEU A 100 -1.04 0.82 -7.51
C LEU A 100 -0.81 -0.41 -8.36
N THR A 101 -0.40 -0.20 -9.60
CA THR A 101 0.10 -1.25 -10.51
C THR A 101 1.28 -0.71 -11.31
N TRP A 102 2.25 -1.56 -11.61
CA TRP A 102 3.40 -1.20 -12.45
C TRP A 102 3.86 -2.39 -13.27
N THR A 103 4.74 -2.14 -14.24
CA THR A 103 5.52 -3.17 -14.92
C THR A 103 6.82 -3.37 -14.17
N ALA A 104 7.14 -4.63 -13.86
CA ALA A 104 8.38 -5.01 -13.21
C ALA A 104 9.62 -4.46 -13.94
N SER A 105 10.68 -4.22 -13.17
CA SER A 105 12.02 -4.00 -13.69
C SER A 105 12.44 -5.16 -14.58
N SER A 106 13.13 -4.89 -15.69
CA SER A 106 13.54 -5.94 -16.61
C SER A 106 14.96 -5.70 -17.12
N PRO A 107 15.88 -6.67 -16.97
CA PRO A 107 15.67 -7.96 -16.29
C PRO A 107 15.46 -7.81 -14.77
N GLU A 108 14.72 -8.73 -14.14
CA GLU A 108 14.55 -8.81 -12.66
C GLU A 108 15.69 -9.60 -11.97
N THR A 109 16.83 -9.80 -12.63
CA THR A 109 17.89 -10.70 -12.14
C THR A 109 18.58 -10.23 -10.86
N ASP A 110 18.53 -8.93 -10.59
CA ASP A 110 19.18 -8.25 -9.47
C ASP A 110 18.18 -7.61 -8.50
N VAL A 111 16.87 -7.66 -8.77
CA VAL A 111 15.86 -7.03 -7.90
C VAL A 111 15.60 -7.87 -6.66
N SER A 112 15.70 -7.26 -5.48
CA SER A 112 15.31 -7.86 -4.21
C SER A 112 13.91 -7.40 -3.76
N GLN A 113 13.60 -6.12 -3.97
CA GLN A 113 12.35 -5.50 -3.55
C GLN A 113 12.00 -4.26 -4.38
N TYR A 114 10.73 -3.85 -4.28
CA TYR A 114 10.24 -2.56 -4.74
C TYR A 114 9.93 -1.66 -3.55
N ASN A 115 10.52 -0.46 -3.57
CA ASN A 115 10.31 0.64 -2.65
C ASN A 115 9.23 1.57 -3.21
N ILE A 116 8.17 1.81 -2.44
CA ILE A 116 7.03 2.64 -2.82
C ILE A 116 7.08 3.92 -1.99
N TYR A 117 7.13 5.06 -2.67
CA TYR A 117 7.22 6.38 -2.06
C TYR A 117 5.93 7.14 -2.31
N ARG A 118 5.35 7.72 -1.26
CA ARG A 118 4.11 8.50 -1.33
C ARG A 118 4.33 9.93 -0.87
N ALA A 119 3.71 10.88 -1.57
CA ALA A 119 3.63 12.28 -1.17
C ALA A 119 2.20 12.82 -1.35
N THR A 120 1.88 13.95 -0.71
CA THR A 120 0.60 14.67 -0.87
C THR A 120 0.66 15.83 -1.87
N SER A 121 1.85 16.07 -2.44
CA SER A 121 2.11 17.04 -3.49
C SER A 121 3.07 16.45 -4.52
N SER A 122 2.90 16.80 -5.79
CA SER A 122 3.77 16.34 -6.88
C SER A 122 5.24 16.67 -6.60
N GLY A 123 6.12 15.69 -6.82
CA GLY A 123 7.57 15.81 -6.69
C GLY A 123 8.11 15.92 -5.26
N ALA A 124 7.30 15.66 -4.23
CA ALA A 124 7.68 15.80 -2.82
C ALA A 124 7.95 14.48 -2.09
N GLN A 125 8.22 13.39 -2.82
CA GLN A 125 8.54 12.09 -2.23
C GLN A 125 9.90 12.13 -1.50
N ASP A 126 9.96 11.57 -0.29
CA ASP A 126 11.22 11.32 0.41
C ASP A 126 11.85 10.00 -0.05
N PHE A 127 12.79 10.08 -1.00
CA PHE A 127 13.44 8.89 -1.55
C PHE A 127 14.40 8.17 -0.57
N PHE A 128 14.67 8.74 0.60
CA PHE A 128 15.49 8.10 1.64
C PHE A 128 14.68 7.19 2.57
N SER A 129 13.35 7.34 2.59
CA SER A 129 12.47 6.61 3.49
C SER A 129 11.24 6.10 2.72
N PRO A 130 11.26 4.86 2.19
CA PRO A 130 10.11 4.31 1.49
C PRO A 130 8.91 4.23 2.43
N THR A 131 7.73 4.60 1.91
CA THR A 131 6.48 4.49 2.68
C THR A 131 6.06 3.03 2.81
N TYR A 132 6.26 2.24 1.75
CA TYR A 132 5.98 0.81 1.73
C TYR A 132 7.07 0.07 0.97
N THR A 133 7.16 -1.23 1.21
CA THR A 133 8.04 -2.14 0.48
C THR A 133 7.29 -3.41 0.13
N VAL A 134 7.59 -3.98 -1.04
CA VAL A 134 7.09 -5.29 -1.46
C VAL A 134 8.25 -6.11 -2.04
N SER A 135 8.20 -7.42 -1.87
CA SER A 135 9.22 -8.33 -2.42
C SER A 135 9.21 -8.33 -3.97
N VAL A 136 10.34 -8.73 -4.56
CA VAL A 136 10.47 -9.02 -6.00
C VAL A 136 9.32 -9.88 -6.54
N GLY A 137 8.94 -9.67 -7.80
CA GLY A 137 7.82 -10.35 -8.46
C GLY A 137 6.43 -9.80 -8.11
N ILE A 138 6.31 -8.91 -7.12
CA ILE A 138 5.07 -8.19 -6.84
C ILE A 138 5.03 -6.91 -7.66
N THR A 139 3.97 -6.75 -8.46
CA THR A 139 3.78 -5.60 -9.36
C THR A 139 2.51 -4.79 -9.10
N SER A 140 1.93 -4.96 -7.90
CA SER A 140 0.74 -4.25 -7.46
C SER A 140 0.75 -4.07 -5.94
N TYR A 141 0.21 -2.95 -5.46
CA TYR A 141 0.10 -2.66 -4.03
C TYR A 141 -1.15 -1.85 -3.72
N THR A 142 -1.83 -2.15 -2.62
CA THR A 142 -2.99 -1.38 -2.14
C THR A 142 -2.58 -0.53 -0.96
N ASP A 143 -2.55 0.79 -1.13
CA ASP A 143 -2.43 1.73 -0.02
C ASP A 143 -3.81 2.00 0.58
N SER A 144 -4.10 1.40 1.74
CA SER A 144 -5.36 1.55 2.48
C SER A 144 -5.27 2.57 3.62
N SER A 145 -4.29 3.49 3.56
CA SER A 145 -4.05 4.49 4.61
C SER A 145 -4.25 5.92 4.12
N GLY A 146 -4.94 6.08 2.99
CA GLY A 146 -5.24 7.37 2.41
C GLY A 146 -6.31 8.11 3.23
N THR A 147 -6.34 9.43 3.08
CA THR A 147 -7.48 10.25 3.51
C THR A 147 -8.43 10.35 2.32
N PRO A 148 -9.73 10.02 2.47
CA PRO A 148 -10.69 10.17 1.39
C PRO A 148 -10.65 11.55 0.74
N GLY A 149 -10.57 11.58 -0.59
CA GLY A 149 -10.53 12.84 -1.32
C GLY A 149 -9.20 13.60 -1.32
N GLN A 150 -8.16 13.09 -0.65
CA GLN A 150 -6.80 13.65 -0.72
C GLN A 150 -6.07 13.14 -1.97
N ALA A 151 -5.39 14.04 -2.67
CA ALA A 151 -4.47 13.67 -3.75
C ALA A 151 -3.19 13.05 -3.18
N TYR A 152 -2.78 11.91 -3.74
CA TYR A 152 -1.53 11.24 -3.44
C TYR A 152 -0.72 11.00 -4.72
N TYR A 153 0.59 11.11 -4.57
CA TYR A 153 1.57 11.01 -5.64
C TYR A 153 2.56 9.91 -5.29
N TYR A 154 2.71 8.93 -6.17
CA TYR A 154 3.47 7.72 -5.94
C TYR A 154 4.61 7.58 -6.94
N VAL A 155 5.75 7.09 -6.44
CA VAL A 155 6.88 6.62 -7.24
C VAL A 155 7.28 5.25 -6.74
N VAL A 156 7.63 4.35 -7.66
CA VAL A 156 8.14 3.00 -7.32
C VAL A 156 9.56 2.86 -7.86
N ARG A 157 10.47 2.39 -7.01
CA ARG A 157 11.86 2.08 -7.37
C ARG A 157 12.19 0.65 -6.98
N ALA A 158 12.92 -0.05 -7.85
CA ALA A 158 13.54 -1.31 -7.54
C ALA A 158 14.83 -1.09 -6.73
N GLN A 159 15.10 -2.04 -5.85
CA GLN A 159 16.33 -2.12 -5.07
C GLN A 159 16.90 -3.54 -5.18
N ASP A 160 18.22 -3.65 -5.27
CA ASP A 160 18.92 -4.93 -5.31
C ASP A 160 19.18 -5.52 -3.91
N ALA A 161 19.87 -6.66 -3.83
CA ALA A 161 20.25 -7.27 -2.56
C ALA A 161 21.43 -6.57 -1.87
N ALA A 162 22.18 -5.73 -2.58
CA ALA A 162 23.27 -4.91 -2.05
C ALA A 162 22.77 -3.58 -1.44
N GLY A 163 21.51 -3.20 -1.73
CA GLY A 163 20.88 -1.97 -1.28
C GLY A 163 20.84 -0.86 -2.34
N ASN A 164 21.40 -1.08 -3.54
CA ASN A 164 21.38 -0.11 -4.62
C ASN A 164 19.94 0.07 -5.11
N THR A 165 19.45 1.30 -5.05
CA THR A 165 18.09 1.64 -5.49
C THR A 165 18.18 2.46 -6.77
N ASP A 166 17.31 2.17 -7.72
CA ASP A 166 17.27 2.91 -8.97
C ASP A 166 16.80 4.39 -8.77
N SER A 167 16.93 5.22 -9.80
CA SER A 167 16.65 6.65 -9.74
C SER A 167 15.31 7.07 -10.35
N ASN A 168 14.33 6.15 -10.46
CA ASN A 168 13.04 6.40 -11.10
C ASN A 168 12.36 7.64 -10.53
N THR A 169 11.80 8.43 -11.45
CA THR A 169 10.99 9.62 -11.13
C THR A 169 9.63 9.55 -11.81
N ASN A 170 9.25 8.40 -12.40
CA ASN A 170 7.94 8.22 -12.99
C ASN A 170 6.87 8.27 -11.89
N GLU A 171 6.18 9.40 -11.82
CA GLU A 171 5.15 9.69 -10.83
C GLU A 171 3.77 9.34 -11.37
N ALA A 172 3.03 8.54 -10.62
CA ALA A 172 1.60 8.36 -10.82
C ALA A 172 0.85 9.03 -9.68
N TRP A 173 -0.31 9.59 -9.98
CA TRP A 173 -1.12 10.24 -8.97
C TRP A 173 -2.58 9.87 -9.11
N THR A 174 -3.28 9.91 -7.99
CA THR A 174 -4.73 9.84 -7.94
C THR A 174 -5.21 10.54 -6.68
N THR A 175 -6.49 10.89 -6.68
CA THR A 175 -7.20 11.17 -5.44
C THR A 175 -7.58 9.84 -4.81
N ALA A 176 -7.30 9.64 -3.52
CA ALA A 176 -7.77 8.47 -2.79
C ALA A 176 -9.30 8.36 -2.90
N GLY A 177 -9.79 7.13 -2.84
CA GLY A 177 -11.21 6.82 -2.95
C GLY A 177 -12.11 7.74 -2.14
N PHE A 178 -13.33 7.91 -2.63
CA PHE A 178 -14.36 8.63 -1.88
C PHE A 178 -15.07 7.63 -0.97
N ALA A 179 -15.10 7.95 0.31
CA ALA A 179 -16.03 7.34 1.25
C ALA A 179 -17.19 8.31 1.46
N PHE A 180 -18.42 7.83 1.29
CA PHE A 180 -19.59 8.51 1.83
C PHE A 180 -20.12 7.66 2.98
N SER A 181 -20.60 8.31 4.04
CA SER A 181 -21.37 7.65 5.07
C SER A 181 -22.80 8.19 5.04
N VAL A 182 -23.79 7.32 5.06
CA VAL A 182 -25.18 7.74 5.19
C VAL A 182 -25.40 8.20 6.63
N GLU A 183 -25.60 9.52 6.81
CA GLU A 183 -25.83 10.10 8.14
C GLU A 183 -27.28 9.86 8.57
N GLN A 184 -28.21 10.11 7.64
CA GLN A 184 -29.64 9.98 7.85
C GLN A 184 -30.32 9.52 6.57
N ILE A 185 -31.34 8.69 6.72
CA ILE A 185 -32.31 8.37 5.68
C ILE A 185 -33.64 8.76 6.29
N TYR A 186 -34.43 9.61 5.64
CA TYR A 186 -35.72 10.01 6.17
C TYR A 186 -36.75 10.22 5.08
N THR A 187 -38.03 10.10 5.44
CA THR A 187 -39.16 10.42 4.57
C THR A 187 -39.76 11.75 5.00
N LYS A 188 -40.27 12.54 4.04
CA LYS A 188 -41.07 13.74 4.33
C LYS A 188 -42.46 13.60 3.73
N TYR A 189 -43.43 14.23 4.38
CA TYR A 189 -44.77 14.45 3.86
C TYR A 189 -45.14 15.91 4.11
N GLN A 190 -45.51 16.64 3.05
CA GLN A 190 -45.89 18.07 3.15
C GLN A 190 -44.88 18.89 3.99
N ASP A 191 -43.59 18.80 3.65
CA ASP A 191 -42.45 19.45 4.32
C ASP A 191 -42.17 19.01 5.77
N SER A 192 -42.94 18.06 6.31
CA SER A 192 -42.77 17.54 7.67
C SER A 192 -41.97 16.24 7.68
N LEU A 193 -40.95 16.15 8.53
CA LEU A 193 -40.13 14.94 8.72
C LEU A 193 -40.97 13.82 9.34
N LEU A 194 -41.08 12.69 8.66
CA LEU A 194 -41.97 11.60 9.03
C LEU A 194 -41.25 10.49 9.82
N CYS A 195 -40.05 10.07 9.39
CA CYS A 195 -39.22 9.11 10.14
C CYS A 195 -37.74 9.19 9.80
N ASN A 196 -36.86 8.88 10.77
CA ASN A 196 -35.44 8.61 10.51
C ASN A 196 -35.22 7.09 10.46
N LEU A 197 -34.79 6.58 9.33
CA LEU A 197 -34.62 5.17 9.00
C LEU A 197 -33.23 4.63 9.36
N THR A 198 -32.23 5.47 9.69
CA THR A 198 -30.88 4.99 10.08
C THR A 198 -30.79 4.51 11.52
N SER A 199 -31.79 4.80 12.37
CA SER A 199 -31.85 4.35 13.77
C SER A 199 -32.88 3.24 14.04
N SER A 200 -33.63 2.79 13.03
CA SER A 200 -34.62 1.72 13.22
C SER A 200 -34.03 0.36 12.86
N THR A 201 -33.59 -0.40 13.88
CA THR A 201 -33.41 -1.86 13.75
C THR A 201 -34.75 -2.60 13.73
N ASP A 202 -35.86 -1.87 13.86
CA ASP A 202 -37.19 -2.41 13.97
C ASP A 202 -37.82 -2.59 12.58
N ARG A 203 -37.59 -3.76 11.97
CA ARG A 203 -38.32 -4.22 10.78
C ARG A 203 -39.83 -4.34 11.02
N GLN A 204 -40.31 -4.16 12.26
CA GLN A 204 -41.72 -4.27 12.65
C GLN A 204 -42.29 -2.96 13.18
N ASN A 205 -41.73 -1.80 12.81
CA ASN A 205 -42.36 -0.51 13.10
C ASN A 205 -42.90 0.13 11.81
N PRO A 206 -44.08 -0.28 11.30
CA PRO A 206 -44.66 0.25 10.08
C PRO A 206 -45.33 1.60 10.33
N THR A 207 -45.25 2.17 11.54
CA THR A 207 -46.06 3.35 11.88
C THR A 207 -45.71 4.59 11.06
N ALA A 208 -44.47 4.68 10.56
CA ALA A 208 -44.05 5.69 9.59
C ALA A 208 -44.76 5.55 8.22
N PHE A 209 -45.16 4.34 7.83
CA PHE A 209 -45.86 4.05 6.59
C PHE A 209 -47.38 3.99 6.76
N THR A 210 -47.92 4.17 7.97
CA THR A 210 -49.38 4.00 8.23
C THR A 210 -50.20 5.28 8.19
N LYS A 211 -49.59 6.44 7.90
CA LYS A 211 -50.34 7.70 7.76
C LYS A 211 -49.72 8.61 6.69
N GLY A 212 -50.28 8.54 5.49
CA GLY A 212 -50.06 9.52 4.43
C GLY A 212 -49.29 8.98 3.24
N LYS A 213 -49.58 9.57 2.08
CA LYS A 213 -48.85 9.39 0.82
C LYS A 213 -47.37 9.70 1.07
N ILE A 214 -46.46 8.82 0.67
CA ILE A 214 -45.03 9.17 0.69
C ILE A 214 -44.73 9.85 -0.63
N ASP A 215 -44.53 11.16 -0.57
CA ASP A 215 -44.22 11.97 -1.75
C ASP A 215 -42.71 11.96 -2.03
N GLU A 216 -41.87 11.88 -0.99
CA GLU A 216 -40.41 12.03 -1.09
C GLU A 216 -39.60 11.18 -0.09
N ILE A 217 -38.48 10.61 -0.58
CA ILE A 217 -37.45 9.97 0.26
C ILE A 217 -36.14 10.77 0.16
N TYR A 218 -35.53 11.03 1.31
CA TYR A 218 -34.27 11.75 1.43
C TYR A 218 -33.16 10.83 1.97
N LEU A 219 -32.01 10.85 1.31
CA LEU A 219 -30.76 10.33 1.86
C LEU A 219 -29.81 11.50 2.08
N LYS A 220 -29.46 11.75 3.33
CA LYS A 220 -28.40 12.69 3.67
C LYS A 220 -27.12 11.92 3.89
N VAL A 221 -26.12 12.21 3.06
CA VAL A 221 -24.80 11.59 3.13
C VAL A 221 -23.75 12.61 3.52
N ASN A 222 -22.85 12.20 4.41
CA ASN A 222 -21.62 12.92 4.65
C ASN A 222 -20.61 12.54 3.57
N LEU A 223 -20.04 13.55 2.94
CA LEU A 223 -19.02 13.40 1.90
C LEU A 223 -17.66 13.54 2.58
N LEU A 224 -16.91 12.45 2.64
CA LEU A 224 -15.53 12.49 3.15
C LEU A 224 -14.62 12.85 1.97
N GLY A 225 -14.39 14.14 1.78
CA GLY A 225 -13.53 14.68 0.71
C GLY A 225 -14.22 15.71 -0.20
N PRO A 226 -13.54 16.20 -1.26
CA PRO A 226 -14.08 17.19 -2.21
C PRO A 226 -15.00 16.56 -3.27
N ALA A 227 -15.47 15.32 -3.06
CA ALA A 227 -16.35 14.63 -4.00
C ALA A 227 -17.68 15.36 -4.13
N SER A 228 -18.22 15.38 -5.35
CA SER A 228 -19.60 15.74 -5.64
C SER A 228 -20.36 14.49 -6.08
N LEU A 229 -21.58 14.28 -5.55
CA LEU A 229 -22.48 13.27 -6.10
C LEU A 229 -23.03 13.80 -7.43
N ASN A 230 -23.08 12.97 -8.47
CA ASN A 230 -23.77 13.34 -9.70
C ASN A 230 -24.67 12.19 -10.16
N GLU A 231 -25.79 12.53 -10.80
CA GLU A 231 -26.82 11.59 -11.25
C GLU A 231 -26.25 10.53 -12.22
N SER A 232 -25.17 10.87 -12.95
CA SER A 232 -24.52 9.96 -13.90
C SER A 232 -23.55 8.93 -13.29
N SER A 233 -23.08 9.12 -12.04
CA SER A 233 -22.07 8.25 -11.40
C SER A 233 -22.55 7.59 -10.11
N SER A 234 -23.78 7.86 -9.68
CA SER A 234 -24.31 7.42 -8.39
C SER A 234 -25.64 6.70 -8.59
N SER A 235 -25.60 5.37 -8.75
CA SER A 235 -26.81 4.53 -8.83
C SER A 235 -27.32 4.20 -7.42
N ILE A 236 -28.06 5.13 -6.81
CA ILE A 236 -28.89 4.80 -5.65
C ILE A 236 -30.30 4.61 -6.19
N ALA A 237 -30.80 3.37 -6.12
CA ALA A 237 -32.14 3.01 -6.55
C ALA A 237 -32.97 2.61 -5.33
N LEU A 238 -34.23 3.04 -5.31
CA LEU A 238 -35.20 2.61 -4.31
C LEU A 238 -35.88 1.34 -4.82
N TYR A 239 -35.94 0.30 -4.00
CA TYR A 239 -36.62 -0.94 -4.34
C TYR A 239 -37.75 -1.21 -3.35
N LYS A 240 -38.90 -1.66 -3.86
CA LYS A 240 -39.99 -2.24 -3.08
C LYS A 240 -40.00 -3.75 -3.26
N LEU A 241 -40.46 -4.47 -2.24
CA LEU A 241 -40.66 -5.91 -2.32
C LEU A 241 -42.12 -6.18 -2.70
N VAL A 242 -42.35 -6.80 -3.86
CA VAL A 242 -43.68 -7.18 -4.34
C VAL A 242 -43.70 -8.69 -4.52
N ASN A 243 -44.53 -9.39 -3.75
CA ASN A 243 -44.70 -10.84 -3.85
C ASN A 243 -43.38 -11.65 -3.79
N SER A 244 -42.41 -11.18 -2.99
CA SER A 244 -41.05 -11.75 -2.84
C SER A 244 -40.07 -11.44 -3.99
N GLU A 245 -40.47 -10.63 -4.96
CA GLU A 245 -39.60 -10.07 -6.00
C GLU A 245 -39.29 -8.61 -5.69
N THR A 246 -38.09 -8.15 -6.03
CA THR A 246 -37.68 -6.75 -5.85
C THR A 246 -38.02 -5.95 -7.11
N GLU A 247 -38.89 -4.96 -6.99
CA GLU A 247 -39.22 -4.00 -8.05
C GLU A 247 -38.57 -2.66 -7.75
N GLU A 248 -37.92 -2.04 -8.74
CA GLU A 248 -37.42 -0.68 -8.62
C GLU A 248 -38.59 0.31 -8.59
N VAL A 249 -38.58 1.24 -7.64
CA VAL A 249 -39.56 2.32 -7.56
C VAL A 249 -39.08 3.45 -8.46
N LEU A 250 -39.84 3.71 -9.52
CA LEU A 250 -39.53 4.79 -10.46
C LEU A 250 -39.79 6.15 -9.82
N GLY A 251 -38.86 7.07 -10.02
CA GLY A 251 -38.95 8.44 -9.56
C GLY A 251 -37.85 9.30 -10.16
N ASN A 252 -37.95 10.61 -9.95
CA ASN A 252 -36.89 11.54 -10.31
C ASN A 252 -35.95 11.79 -9.13
N GLN A 253 -34.66 11.83 -9.42
CA GLN A 253 -33.60 12.09 -8.46
C GLN A 253 -33.26 13.58 -8.51
N GLN A 254 -32.98 14.17 -7.35
CA GLN A 254 -32.32 15.46 -7.25
C GLN A 254 -31.14 15.36 -6.28
N VAL A 255 -30.01 15.95 -6.65
CA VAL A 255 -28.81 16.03 -5.82
C VAL A 255 -28.58 17.47 -5.37
N ASN A 256 -28.72 17.73 -4.07
CA ASN A 256 -28.36 19.00 -3.46
C ASN A 256 -27.02 18.85 -2.73
N GLN A 257 -26.08 19.77 -2.95
CA GLN A 257 -24.73 19.67 -2.36
C GLN A 257 -24.37 20.88 -1.52
N GLY A 258 -23.72 20.62 -0.39
CA GLY A 258 -23.08 21.62 0.46
C GLY A 258 -21.65 21.20 0.80
N THR A 259 -20.93 22.07 1.51
CA THR A 259 -19.56 21.76 1.95
C THR A 259 -19.58 20.54 2.89
N GLY A 260 -19.07 19.39 2.42
CA GLY A 260 -18.91 18.17 3.22
C GLY A 260 -20.16 17.29 3.34
N TRP A 261 -21.26 17.61 2.64
CA TRP A 261 -22.48 16.79 2.64
C TRP A 261 -23.25 16.91 1.32
N ALA A 262 -24.06 15.90 1.03
CA ALA A 262 -25.04 15.96 -0.03
C ALA A 262 -26.38 15.37 0.44
N GLU A 263 -27.47 15.93 -0.07
CA GLU A 263 -28.82 15.41 0.07
C GLU A 263 -29.27 14.87 -1.28
N LEU A 264 -29.77 13.64 -1.24
CA LEU A 264 -30.38 12.96 -2.35
C LEU A 264 -31.88 12.88 -2.11
N SER A 265 -32.66 13.54 -2.97
CA SER A 265 -34.11 13.51 -2.91
C SER A 265 -34.65 12.66 -4.05
N PHE A 266 -35.53 11.72 -3.72
CA PHE A 266 -36.31 10.95 -4.68
C PHE A 266 -37.75 11.44 -4.63
N HIS A 267 -38.22 12.06 -5.72
CA HIS A 267 -39.64 12.33 -5.88
C HIS A 267 -40.26 11.16 -6.63
N LEU A 268 -41.25 10.54 -6.02
CA LEU A 268 -41.88 9.34 -6.57
C LEU A 268 -42.94 9.78 -7.59
N ASP A 269 -42.90 9.20 -8.80
CA ASP A 269 -43.84 9.57 -9.88
C ASP A 269 -45.28 9.10 -9.59
N SER A 270 -45.44 8.18 -8.64
CA SER A 270 -46.72 7.72 -8.10
C SER A 270 -46.76 8.00 -6.60
N GLU A 271 -47.85 8.59 -6.13
CA GLU A 271 -48.18 8.64 -4.70
C GLU A 271 -48.17 7.20 -4.18
N PHE A 272 -47.15 6.82 -3.41
CA PHE A 272 -47.17 5.55 -2.70
C PHE A 272 -48.28 5.65 -1.67
N ASP A 273 -49.41 5.00 -1.95
CA ASP A 273 -50.55 4.97 -1.06
C ASP A 273 -50.57 3.60 -0.38
N PRO A 274 -50.11 3.50 0.87
CA PRO A 274 -50.00 2.22 1.56
C PRO A 274 -51.35 1.51 1.76
N ASP A 275 -52.48 2.21 1.60
CA ASP A 275 -53.83 1.65 1.70
C ASP A 275 -54.37 1.12 0.34
N LEU A 276 -53.93 1.71 -0.79
CA LEU A 276 -54.26 1.25 -2.16
C LEU A 276 -53.21 0.25 -2.70
N ASP A 277 -51.95 0.47 -2.40
CA ASP A 277 -50.79 -0.36 -2.74
C ASP A 277 -50.61 -1.46 -1.68
N GLN A 278 -51.60 -2.35 -1.55
CA GLN A 278 -51.75 -3.37 -0.49
C GLN A 278 -50.65 -4.46 -0.42
N HIS A 279 -49.43 -4.17 -0.84
CA HIS A 279 -48.30 -5.09 -0.81
C HIS A 279 -47.18 -4.56 0.07
N SER A 280 -47.45 -4.39 1.37
CA SER A 280 -46.40 -4.28 2.39
C SER A 280 -46.85 -4.84 3.75
N ARG A 281 -46.77 -6.16 3.89
CA ARG A 281 -46.44 -6.83 5.15
C ARG A 281 -45.38 -7.87 4.88
#